data_AF-A0A6L8C934-F1
#
_entry.id   AF-A0A6L8C934-F1
#
_cell.length_a   1.000
_cell.length_b   1.000
_cell.length_c   1.000
_cell.angle_alpha   90.00
_cell.angle_beta   90.00
_cell.angle_gamma   90.00
#
_symmetry.space_group_name_H-M   'P 1'
#
loop_
_entity.id
_entity.type
_entity.pdbx_description
1 polymer ?
#
loop_
_entity_poly.entity_id
_entity_poly.type
_entity_poly.pdbx_seq_one_letter_code
_entity_poly.pdbx_strand_id
1 'polypeptide(L)'
;MTITDNDLAPPSLSIYDLTLREDMKVGELRVELSRPSDEEVTVRYTTSDLTAEAPSDYVSSRGMLVFEPQATHGVILVEIVDDVIAEGQEQLSVTLSKPKNAVIDRGVGTLTIVDNDVE
;
A
#
# COMPACT_ATOMS: atom_id res chain seq x y z
N MET A 1 38.42 12.59 17.74
CA MET A 1 36.99 12.91 17.83
C MET A 1 36.47 12.97 16.41
N THR A 2 36.06 11.82 15.87
CA THR A 2 35.47 11.74 14.53
C THR A 2 34.05 12.24 14.65
N ILE A 3 33.78 13.38 14.04
CA ILE A 3 32.42 13.88 13.85
C ILE A 3 31.80 12.90 12.84
N THR A 4 31.00 11.94 13.29
CA THR A 4 30.08 11.20 12.42
C THR A 4 29.00 12.18 11.99
N ASP A 5 29.29 12.88 10.90
CA ASP A 5 28.31 13.58 10.09
C ASP A 5 27.44 12.50 9.41
N ASN A 6 26.45 12.01 10.15
CA ASN A 6 25.49 11.01 9.65
C ASN A 6 24.30 11.71 8.96
N ASP A 7 24.58 12.72 8.13
CA ASP A 7 23.57 13.38 7.29
C ASP A 7 23.33 12.56 6.01
N LEU A 8 23.15 11.25 6.18
CA LEU A 8 22.64 10.42 5.09
C LEU A 8 21.19 10.85 4.87
N ALA A 9 20.81 11.11 3.63
CA ALA A 9 19.41 11.44 3.30
C ALA A 9 18.44 10.41 3.94
N PRO A 10 17.19 10.75 4.23
CA PRO A 10 16.22 9.74 4.65
C PRO A 10 16.01 8.68 3.55
N PRO A 11 15.65 7.43 3.88
CA PRO A 11 15.22 6.45 2.89
C PRO A 11 13.97 6.92 2.13
N SER A 12 13.76 6.36 0.95
CA SER A 12 12.55 6.60 0.16
C SER A 12 11.54 5.47 0.31
N LEU A 13 10.25 5.81 0.32
CA LEU A 13 9.10 4.90 0.36
C LEU A 13 8.47 4.74 -1.02
N SER A 14 8.19 3.50 -1.40
CA SER A 14 7.48 3.15 -2.63
C SER A 14 6.44 2.07 -2.38
N ILE A 15 5.20 2.32 -2.79
CA ILE A 15 4.14 1.30 -2.86
C ILE A 15 4.07 0.70 -4.25
N TYR A 16 3.81 -0.60 -4.33
CA TYR A 16 3.71 -1.34 -5.59
C TYR A 16 2.26 -1.68 -5.92
N ASP A 17 2.00 -1.81 -7.22
CA ASP A 17 0.71 -2.26 -7.73
C ASP A 17 0.51 -3.74 -7.41
N LEU A 18 -0.74 -4.16 -7.31
CA LEU A 18 -1.14 -5.54 -7.10
C LEU A 18 -2.30 -5.89 -8.02
N THR A 19 -2.28 -7.09 -8.59
CA THR A 19 -3.42 -7.70 -9.27
C THR A 19 -3.77 -8.98 -8.53
N LEU A 20 -5.04 -9.14 -8.17
CA LEU A 20 -5.55 -10.33 -7.50
C LEU A 20 -6.89 -10.73 -8.10
N ARG A 21 -7.29 -11.98 -7.85
CA ARG A 21 -8.65 -12.44 -8.12
C ARG A 21 -9.54 -12.11 -6.94
N GLU A 22 -10.77 -11.72 -7.21
CA GLU A 22 -11.76 -11.30 -6.21
C GLU A 22 -11.94 -12.35 -5.08
N ASP A 23 -11.97 -13.65 -5.43
CA ASP A 23 -12.02 -14.81 -4.51
C ASP A 23 -10.88 -14.91 -3.49
N MET A 24 -9.81 -14.12 -3.64
CA MET A 24 -8.73 -14.02 -2.66
C MET A 24 -9.15 -13.24 -1.40
N LYS A 25 -10.20 -12.41 -1.48
CA LYS A 25 -10.82 -11.62 -0.38
C LYS A 25 -9.92 -10.61 0.34
N VAL A 26 -8.61 -10.66 0.16
CA VAL A 26 -7.65 -9.73 0.75
C VAL A 26 -6.52 -9.42 -0.23
N GLY A 27 -6.30 -8.13 -0.48
CA GLY A 27 -5.13 -7.62 -1.19
C GLY A 27 -4.02 -7.20 -0.24
N GLU A 28 -2.79 -7.64 -0.53
CA GLU A 28 -1.58 -7.35 0.24
C GLU A 28 -0.64 -6.41 -0.55
N LEU A 29 -0.86 -5.10 -0.47
CA LEU A 29 0.00 -4.14 -1.18
C LEU A 29 1.33 -3.98 -0.45
N ARG A 30 2.43 -4.32 -1.12
CA ARG A 30 3.79 -4.17 -0.62
C ARG A 30 4.22 -2.71 -0.65
N VAL A 31 4.80 -2.24 0.45
CA VAL A 31 5.48 -0.95 0.56
C VAL A 31 6.93 -1.20 0.96
N GLU A 32 7.88 -0.58 0.27
CA GLU A 32 9.32 -0.75 0.52
C GLU A 32 10.01 0.56 0.89
N LEU A 33 11.06 0.42 1.70
CA LEU A 33 12.10 1.41 1.89
C LEU A 33 13.28 1.10 0.96
N SER A 34 13.89 2.12 0.36
CA SER A 34 15.08 1.94 -0.48
C SER A 34 16.33 1.47 0.27
N ARG A 35 16.34 1.58 1.61
CA ARG A 35 17.36 1.05 2.51
C ARG A 35 16.80 0.95 3.94
N PRO A 36 17.41 0.13 4.82
CA PRO A 36 17.06 0.15 6.24
C PRO A 36 17.31 1.52 6.88
N SER A 37 16.58 1.80 7.95
CA SER A 37 16.75 2.97 8.82
C SER A 37 17.04 2.52 10.24
N ASP A 38 17.89 3.26 10.96
CA ASP A 38 18.12 3.06 12.39
C ASP A 38 16.98 3.65 13.25
N GLU A 39 16.16 4.51 12.66
CA GLU A 39 14.95 5.07 13.26
C GLU A 39 13.68 4.40 12.74
N GLU A 40 12.64 4.37 13.57
CA GLU A 40 11.28 4.01 13.15
C GLU A 40 10.83 4.92 12.00
N VAL A 41 10.31 4.32 10.92
CA VAL A 41 9.70 5.02 9.81
C VAL A 41 8.20 4.78 9.84
N THR A 42 7.41 5.85 9.67
CA THR A 42 5.95 5.73 9.59
C THR A 42 5.41 6.44 8.36
N VAL A 43 4.32 5.91 7.80
CA VAL A 43 3.60 6.52 6.69
C VAL A 43 2.11 6.23 6.82
N ARG A 44 1.25 7.22 6.56
CA ARG A 44 -0.20 7.00 6.53
C ARG A 44 -0.61 6.50 5.16
N TYR A 45 -1.68 5.72 5.10
CA TYR A 45 -2.31 5.32 3.85
C TYR A 45 -3.82 5.52 3.89
N THR A 46 -4.42 5.66 2.71
CA THR A 46 -5.86 5.73 2.50
C THR A 46 -6.20 5.08 1.16
N THR A 47 -7.26 4.28 1.10
CA THR A 47 -7.84 3.76 -0.15
C THR A 47 -8.76 4.79 -0.80
N SER A 48 -8.90 4.77 -2.12
CA SER A 48 -9.87 5.60 -2.83
C SER A 48 -10.37 4.88 -4.08
N ASP A 49 -11.66 5.04 -4.35
CA ASP A 49 -12.36 4.45 -5.49
C ASP A 49 -11.70 4.87 -6.81
N LEU A 50 -11.66 3.95 -7.77
CA LEU A 50 -11.47 4.28 -9.19
C LEU A 50 -12.63 3.72 -9.99
N THR A 51 -12.55 2.45 -10.42
CA THR A 51 -13.71 1.73 -10.98
C THR A 51 -14.31 0.77 -9.97
N ALA A 52 -13.51 0.22 -9.05
CA ALA A 52 -14.00 -0.44 -7.86
C ALA A 52 -14.44 0.62 -6.84
N GLU A 53 -15.64 0.48 -6.31
CA GLU A 53 -16.33 1.32 -5.35
C GLU A 53 -16.49 0.62 -3.99
N ALA A 54 -16.29 1.37 -2.90
CA ALA A 54 -16.61 0.86 -1.56
C ALA A 54 -18.07 1.18 -1.17
N PRO A 55 -18.82 0.26 -0.54
CA PRO A 55 -18.37 -1.03 -0.02
C PRO A 55 -18.72 -2.22 -0.93
N SER A 56 -19.08 -2.02 -2.21
CA SER A 56 -19.50 -3.12 -3.09
C SER A 56 -18.34 -4.05 -3.40
N ASP A 57 -17.16 -3.51 -3.74
CA ASP A 57 -16.09 -4.32 -4.33
C ASP A 57 -14.91 -4.44 -3.36
N TYR A 58 -14.79 -3.48 -2.42
CA TYR A 58 -13.79 -3.49 -1.37
C TYR A 58 -14.21 -2.69 -0.14
N VAL A 59 -13.58 -2.94 1.01
CA VAL A 59 -13.82 -2.15 2.22
C VAL A 59 -12.86 -0.97 2.27
N SER A 60 -13.42 0.26 2.28
CA SER A 60 -12.61 1.48 2.41
C SER A 60 -11.72 1.43 3.67
N SER A 61 -10.43 1.66 3.51
CA SER A 61 -9.45 1.52 4.59
C SER A 61 -8.49 2.71 4.65
N ARG A 62 -8.08 3.07 5.86
CA ARG A 62 -7.03 4.06 6.11
C ARG A 62 -6.29 3.70 7.38
N GLY A 63 -5.01 4.01 7.43
CA GLY A 63 -4.19 3.62 8.57
C GLY A 63 -2.81 4.27 8.59
N MET A 64 -1.94 3.68 9.39
CA MET A 64 -0.53 4.02 9.50
C MET A 64 0.28 2.73 9.42
N LEU A 65 1.18 2.67 8.45
CA LEU A 65 2.18 1.62 8.34
C LEU A 65 3.41 2.04 9.14
N VAL A 66 3.93 1.12 9.96
CA VAL A 66 5.12 1.32 10.80
C VAL A 66 6.19 0.34 10.32
N PHE A 67 7.37 0.87 10.05
CA PHE A 67 8.58 0.10 9.82
C PHE A 67 9.44 0.22 11.06
N GLU A 68 9.56 -0.89 11.80
CA GLU A 68 10.51 -1.01 12.88
C GLU A 68 11.94 -0.75 12.37
N PRO A 69 12.87 -0.30 13.23
CA PRO A 69 14.27 -0.13 12.83
C PRO A 69 14.81 -1.36 12.09
N GLN A 70 15.55 -1.11 11.02
CA GLN A 70 16.10 -2.09 10.07
C GLN A 70 15.09 -2.81 9.16
N ALA A 71 13.78 -2.66 9.37
CA ALA A 71 12.80 -3.16 8.41
C ALA A 71 12.89 -2.39 7.09
N THR A 72 12.66 -3.09 5.98
CA THR A 72 12.70 -2.51 4.62
C THR A 72 11.42 -2.74 3.83
N HIS A 73 10.48 -3.51 4.37
CA HIS A 73 9.20 -3.77 3.74
C HIS A 73 8.07 -3.81 4.77
N GLY A 74 6.89 -3.40 4.34
CA GLY A 74 5.64 -3.51 5.06
C GLY A 74 4.51 -3.84 4.09
N VAL A 75 3.35 -4.19 4.63
CA VAL A 75 2.18 -4.59 3.84
C VAL A 75 0.98 -3.78 4.30
N ILE A 76 0.22 -3.27 3.35
CA ILE A 76 -1.12 -2.70 3.57
C ILE A 76 -2.14 -3.75 3.14
N LEU A 77 -3.04 -4.10 4.06
CA LEU A 77 -4.14 -5.02 3.81
C LEU A 77 -5.38 -4.24 3.36
N VAL A 78 -5.97 -4.68 2.26
CA VAL A 78 -7.27 -4.19 1.76
C VAL A 78 -8.21 -5.39 1.68
N GLU A 79 -9.34 -5.33 2.36
CA GLU A 79 -10.39 -6.35 2.25
C GLU A 79 -11.14 -6.17 0.94
N ILE A 80 -11.30 -7.28 0.22
CA ILE A 80 -11.98 -7.39 -1.07
C ILE A 80 -13.30 -8.09 -0.82
N VAL A 81 -14.37 -7.51 -1.34
CA VAL A 81 -15.70 -8.11 -1.30
C VAL A 81 -15.81 -9.00 -2.53
N ASP A 82 -16.33 -10.21 -2.32
CA ASP A 82 -16.47 -11.25 -3.35
C ASP A 82 -17.96 -11.54 -3.45
N ASP A 83 -18.53 -11.36 -4.64
CA ASP A 83 -19.94 -11.61 -4.88
C ASP A 83 -20.25 -12.68 -5.95
N VAL A 84 -21.33 -12.51 -6.73
CA VAL A 84 -21.77 -13.47 -7.76
C VAL A 84 -22.11 -12.77 -9.09
N ILE A 85 -21.79 -11.47 -9.22
CA ILE A 85 -22.13 -10.60 -10.33
C ILE A 85 -20.88 -10.45 -11.20
N ALA A 86 -21.01 -10.72 -12.49
CA ALA A 86 -19.92 -10.44 -13.42
C ALA A 86 -19.77 -8.93 -13.65
N GLU A 87 -18.67 -8.36 -13.19
CA GLU A 87 -18.37 -6.92 -13.23
C GLU A 87 -17.13 -6.62 -14.11
N GLY A 88 -16.35 -7.65 -14.42
CA GLY A 88 -15.11 -7.53 -15.16
C GLY A 88 -13.95 -7.02 -14.30
N GLN A 89 -12.94 -6.40 -14.92
CA GLN A 89 -11.76 -5.96 -14.18
C GLN A 89 -11.94 -4.56 -13.60
N GLU A 90 -11.74 -4.45 -12.30
CA GLU A 90 -11.89 -3.19 -11.58
C GLU A 90 -10.62 -2.77 -10.83
N GLN A 91 -10.57 -1.51 -10.41
CA GLN A 91 -9.39 -0.92 -9.79
C GLN A 91 -9.77 0.03 -8.67
N LEU A 92 -8.92 0.06 -7.65
CA LEU A 92 -8.88 1.12 -6.63
C LEU A 92 -7.44 1.60 -6.44
N SER A 93 -7.27 2.73 -5.75
CA SER A 93 -5.96 3.29 -5.42
C SER A 93 -5.67 3.25 -3.93
N VAL A 94 -4.39 3.10 -3.57
CA VAL A 94 -3.87 3.26 -2.20
C VAL A 94 -2.83 4.36 -2.21
N THR A 95 -3.10 5.44 -1.48
CA THR A 95 -2.24 6.63 -1.43
C THR A 95 -1.51 6.76 -0.10
N LEU A 96 -0.19 6.83 -0.16
CA LEU A 96 0.70 7.12 0.96
C LEU A 96 0.75 8.63 1.26
N SER A 97 0.79 9.00 2.53
CA SER A 97 0.87 10.41 2.97
C SER A 97 1.55 10.57 4.32
N LYS A 98 1.96 11.81 4.63
CA LYS A 98 2.55 12.20 5.92
C LYS A 98 3.67 11.25 6.40
N PRO A 99 4.72 11.02 5.59
CA PRO A 99 5.82 10.17 6.01
C PRO A 99 6.60 10.84 7.15
N LYS A 100 7.17 10.03 8.03
CA LYS A 100 8.13 10.45 9.06
C LYS A 100 9.40 9.61 8.89
N ASN A 101 10.57 10.26 8.96
CA ASN A 101 11.89 9.64 8.81
C ASN A 101 12.13 8.98 7.43
N ALA A 102 11.29 9.31 6.44
CA ALA A 102 11.40 8.88 5.05
C ALA A 102 10.82 9.95 4.12
N VAL A 103 11.13 9.86 2.83
CA VAL A 103 10.48 10.63 1.77
C VAL A 103 9.66 9.70 0.88
N ILE A 104 8.53 10.15 0.35
CA ILE A 104 7.74 9.35 -0.59
C ILE A 104 8.33 9.53 -1.99
N ASP A 105 8.75 8.43 -2.63
CA ASP A 105 9.18 8.40 -4.03
C ASP A 105 7.99 8.01 -4.92
N ARG A 106 7.41 6.82 -4.68
CA ARG A 106 6.13 6.41 -5.28
C ARG A 106 5.05 6.33 -4.21
N GLY A 107 4.14 7.31 -4.23
CA GLY A 107 3.09 7.45 -3.22
C GLY A 107 1.75 6.79 -3.55
N VAL A 108 1.56 6.28 -4.76
CA VAL A 108 0.29 5.69 -5.20
C VAL A 108 0.55 4.30 -5.77
N GLY A 109 -0.18 3.33 -5.23
CA GLY A 109 -0.26 1.97 -5.74
C GLY A 109 -1.68 1.69 -6.21
N THR A 110 -1.81 0.97 -7.31
CA THR A 110 -3.10 0.52 -7.84
C THR A 110 -3.33 -0.93 -7.44
N LEU A 111 -4.51 -1.22 -6.92
CA LEU A 111 -4.98 -2.59 -6.73
C LEU A 111 -6.02 -2.90 -7.81
N THR A 112 -5.74 -3.91 -8.62
CA THR A 112 -6.62 -4.44 -9.65
C THR A 112 -7.31 -5.71 -9.14
N ILE A 113 -8.64 -5.71 -9.17
CA ILE A 113 -9.49 -6.84 -8.83
C ILE A 113 -9.90 -7.50 -10.15
N VAL A 114 -9.61 -8.78 -10.28
CA VAL A 114 -10.02 -9.61 -11.42
C VAL A 114 -11.20 -10.45 -10.96
N ASP A 115 -12.38 -10.08 -11.45
CA ASP A 115 -13.65 -10.80 -11.27
C ASP A 115 -13.48 -12.30 -11.58
N ASN A 116 -14.09 -13.14 -10.74
CA ASN A 116 -14.12 -14.60 -10.91
C ASN A 116 -15.44 -15.18 -11.34
N ASP A 117 -16.45 -14.35 -11.54
CA ASP A 117 -17.77 -14.77 -11.92
C ASP A 117 -17.95 -14.87 -13.43
N VAL A 118 -19.04 -15.53 -13.81
CA VAL A 118 -19.37 -15.79 -15.21
C VAL A 118 -20.56 -14.91 -15.59
N GLU A 119 -20.44 -14.24 -16.74
CA GLU A 119 -21.56 -13.53 -17.38
C GLU A 119 -22.75 -14.46 -17.72
#